data_AF-A0A957I6P5-F1
#
_entry.id   AF-A0A957I6P5-F1
#
_cell.length_a   1.000
_cell.length_b   1.000
_cell.length_c   1.000
_cell.angle_alpha   90.00
_cell.angle_beta   90.00
_cell.angle_gamma   90.00
#
_symmetry.space_group_name_H-M   'P 1'
#
loop_
_entity.id
_entity.type
_entity.pdbx_description
1 polymer ?
#
loop_
_entity_poly.entity_id
_entity_poly.type
_entity_poly.pdbx_seq_one_letter_code
_entity_poly.pdbx_strand_id
1 'polypeptide(L)'
;MKVKHLLIISAFVLFVFGIGFLVAPTWSMELFGITIAVEGVLLTQLLAATFLGFGVLNWVGRNYAVPEDVRPLILANFVESTIGFIVILYHKLNGVGNEWCWVPIALYLLFALAFAYSILVKSTYEEPTVRMKHA
;
A
#
# COMPACT_ATOMS: atom_id res chain seq x y z
N MET A 1 -4.81 -13.15 9.88
CA MET A 1 -4.89 -11.73 10.29
C MET A 1 -6.26 -11.19 9.89
N LYS A 2 -6.92 -10.37 10.72
CA LYS A 2 -8.17 -9.72 10.31
C LYS A 2 -7.90 -8.58 9.32
N VAL A 3 -8.81 -8.35 8.36
CA VAL A 3 -8.71 -7.28 7.35
C VAL A 3 -8.42 -5.91 7.98
N LYS A 4 -9.05 -5.60 9.11
CA LYS A 4 -8.80 -4.37 9.87
C LYS A 4 -7.31 -4.11 10.16
N HIS A 5 -6.59 -5.14 10.59
CA HIS A 5 -5.16 -4.98 10.91
C HIS A 5 -4.33 -4.80 9.65
N LEU A 6 -4.68 -5.53 8.59
CA LEU A 6 -4.03 -5.38 7.28
C LEU A 6 -4.18 -3.95 6.75
N LEU A 7 -5.38 -3.38 6.83
CA LEU A 7 -5.65 -1.99 6.41
C LEU A 7 -4.90 -0.97 7.28
N ILE A 8 -4.81 -1.18 8.59
CA ILE A 8 -4.03 -0.29 9.48
C ILE A 8 -2.55 -0.31 9.13
N ILE A 9 -1.97 -1.51 8.97
CA ILE A 9 -0.54 -1.66 8.65
C ILE A 9 -0.25 -1.05 7.28
N SER A 10 -1.07 -1.35 6.27
CA SER A 10 -0.92 -0.78 4.94
C SER A 10 -1.07 0.75 4.96
N ALA A 11 -2.05 1.30 5.67
CA ALA A 11 -2.22 2.74 5.80
C ALA A 11 -0.97 3.41 6.39
N PHE A 12 -0.40 2.83 7.44
CA PHE A 12 0.81 3.37 8.06
C PHE A 12 2.00 3.37 7.09
N VAL A 13 2.24 2.27 6.37
CA VAL A 13 3.30 2.19 5.38
C VAL A 13 3.08 3.23 4.27
N LEU A 14 1.87 3.32 3.72
CA LEU A 14 1.52 4.30 2.69
C LEU A 14 1.71 5.73 3.16
N PHE A 15 1.40 6.06 4.42
CA PHE A 15 1.65 7.39 4.97
C PHE A 15 3.14 7.68 5.11
N VAL A 16 3.95 6.74 5.59
CA VAL A 16 5.40 6.93 5.73
C VAL A 16 6.04 7.21 4.36
N PHE A 17 5.77 6.37 3.36
CA PHE A 17 6.31 6.57 2.02
C PHE A 17 5.72 7.81 1.33
N GLY A 18 4.40 8.02 1.44
CA GLY A 18 3.70 9.16 0.85
C GLY A 18 4.21 10.50 1.41
N ILE A 19 4.40 10.63 2.72
CA ILE A 19 4.94 11.86 3.30
C ILE A 19 6.39 12.09 2.83
N GLY A 20 7.22 11.05 2.83
CA GLY A 20 8.60 11.14 2.36
C GLY A 20 8.68 11.62 0.90
N PHE A 21 7.92 10.98 0.01
CA PHE A 21 7.89 11.31 -1.41
C PHE A 21 7.30 12.69 -1.69
N LEU A 22 6.38 13.18 -0.85
CA LEU A 22 5.79 14.51 -1.00
C LEU A 22 6.76 15.62 -0.57
N VAL A 23 7.36 15.48 0.62
CA VAL A 23 8.16 16.53 1.26
C VAL A 23 9.60 16.55 0.76
N ALA A 24 10.18 15.38 0.51
CA ALA A 24 11.58 15.24 0.13
C ALA A 24 11.74 14.21 -1.02
N PRO A 25 11.17 14.46 -2.21
CA PRO A 25 11.16 13.50 -3.33
C PRO A 25 12.56 13.07 -3.77
N THR A 26 13.47 14.01 -4.01
CA THR A 26 14.84 13.72 -4.48
C THR A 26 15.60 12.89 -3.46
N TRP A 27 15.64 13.32 -2.19
CA TRP A 27 16.28 12.59 -1.11
C TRP A 27 15.68 11.18 -0.94
N SER A 28 14.34 11.06 -1.02
CA SER A 28 13.68 9.76 -0.89
C SER A 28 14.09 8.78 -1.98
N MET A 29 14.23 9.25 -3.23
CA MET A 29 14.67 8.41 -4.35
C MET A 29 16.17 8.09 -4.29
N GLU A 30 16.99 9.02 -3.79
CA GLU A 30 18.43 8.83 -3.58
C GLU A 30 18.74 7.72 -2.56
N LEU A 31 17.89 7.50 -1.56
CA LEU A 31 18.02 6.34 -0.65
C LEU A 31 18.05 5.02 -1.41
N PHE A 32 17.27 4.94 -2.50
CA PHE A 32 17.21 3.79 -3.39
C PHE A 32 18.27 3.84 -4.50
N GLY A 33 19.21 4.79 -4.46
CA GLY A 33 20.23 4.99 -5.48
C GLY A 33 19.65 5.46 -6.82
N ILE A 34 18.48 6.11 -6.81
CA ILE A 34 17.80 6.60 -8.01
C ILE A 34 17.91 8.12 -8.05
N THR A 35 18.68 8.62 -9.01
CA THR A 35 18.74 10.06 -9.32
C THR A 35 17.60 10.43 -10.24
N ILE A 36 16.84 11.47 -9.87
CA ILE A 36 15.69 11.94 -10.64
C ILE A 36 15.93 13.36 -11.19
N ALA A 37 15.46 13.61 -12.41
CA ALA A 37 15.37 14.96 -12.98
C ALA A 37 14.14 15.70 -12.42
N VAL A 38 13.93 16.96 -12.85
CA VAL A 38 12.81 17.80 -12.39
C VAL A 38 11.46 17.15 -12.69
N GLU A 39 11.34 16.48 -13.84
CA GLU A 39 10.15 15.73 -14.24
C GLU A 39 9.91 14.53 -13.31
N GLY A 40 11.00 13.88 -12.87
CA GLY A 40 10.94 12.80 -11.89
C GLY A 40 10.46 13.27 -10.52
N VAL A 41 10.82 14.48 -10.10
CA VAL A 41 10.31 15.09 -8.86
C VAL A 41 8.80 15.22 -8.89
N LEU A 42 8.23 15.74 -9.98
CA LEU A 42 6.79 15.84 -10.17
C LEU A 42 6.11 14.46 -10.08
N LEU A 43 6.64 13.46 -10.78
CA LEU A 43 6.08 12.11 -10.78
C LEU A 43 6.17 11.43 -9.40
N THR A 44 7.27 11.63 -8.67
CA THR A 44 7.42 11.13 -7.29
C THR A 44 6.39 11.77 -6.36
N GLN A 45 6.09 13.07 -6.51
CA GLN A 45 5.05 13.75 -5.72
C GLN A 45 3.64 13.32 -6.11
N LEU A 46 3.37 13.01 -7.38
CA LEU A 46 2.09 12.43 -7.80
C LEU A 46 1.90 11.00 -7.27
N LEU A 47 2.98 10.21 -7.22
CA LEU A 47 2.98 8.91 -6.55
C LEU A 47 2.69 9.08 -5.05
N ALA A 48 3.29 10.09 -4.42
CA ALA A 48 3.00 10.44 -3.03
C ALA A 48 1.51 10.72 -2.80
N ALA A 49 0.89 11.53 -3.65
CA ALA A 49 -0.54 11.83 -3.58
C ALA A 49 -1.40 10.55 -3.67
N THR A 50 -1.00 9.61 -4.53
CA THR A 50 -1.65 8.31 -4.66
C THR A 50 -1.52 7.49 -3.38
N PHE A 51 -0.31 7.38 -2.82
CA PHE A 51 -0.09 6.65 -1.57
C PHE A 51 -0.85 7.26 -0.40
N LEU A 52 -0.84 8.57 -0.26
CA LEU A 52 -1.59 9.25 0.79
C LEU A 52 -3.10 9.04 0.63
N GLY A 53 -3.61 9.08 -0.61
CA GLY A 53 -5.02 8.78 -0.91
C GLY A 53 -5.41 7.36 -0.50
N PHE A 54 -4.63 6.36 -0.90
CA PHE A 54 -4.84 4.96 -0.47
C PHE A 54 -4.67 4.80 1.04
N GLY A 55 -3.71 5.49 1.66
CA GLY A 55 -3.50 5.50 3.09
C GLY A 55 -4.74 6.01 3.85
N VAL A 56 -5.34 7.10 3.37
CA VAL A 56 -6.62 7.61 3.91
C VAL A 56 -7.74 6.60 3.70
N LEU A 57 -7.91 6.04 2.50
CA LEU A 57 -8.93 5.03 2.23
C LEU A 57 -8.81 3.82 3.16
N ASN A 58 -7.59 3.31 3.35
CA ASN A 58 -7.29 2.20 4.25
C ASN A 58 -7.55 2.57 5.71
N TRP A 59 -7.18 3.79 6.11
CA TRP A 59 -7.47 4.28 7.45
C TRP A 59 -8.97 4.31 7.68
N VAL A 60 -9.76 5.01 6.86
CA VAL A 60 -11.21 5.14 7.08
C VAL A 60 -11.91 3.78 6.97
N GLY A 61 -11.51 2.94 6.00
CA GLY A 61 -12.10 1.62 5.77
C GLY A 61 -11.79 0.56 6.82
N ARG A 62 -10.83 0.80 7.73
CA ARG A 62 -10.47 -0.16 8.80
C ARG A 62 -11.62 -0.53 9.74
N ASN A 63 -12.67 0.28 9.77
CA ASN A 63 -13.82 0.13 10.66
C ASN A 63 -15.04 -0.52 10.00
N TYR A 64 -14.97 -0.88 8.71
CA TYR A 64 -16.05 -1.58 8.05
C TYR A 64 -16.29 -2.94 8.69
N ALA A 65 -17.53 -3.16 9.14
CA ALA A 65 -17.95 -4.36 9.83
C ALA A 65 -18.48 -5.43 8.87
N VAL A 66 -18.89 -5.04 7.65
CA VAL A 66 -19.49 -5.94 6.67
C VAL A 66 -18.48 -6.25 5.55
N PRO A 67 -18.31 -7.53 5.16
CA PRO A 67 -17.41 -7.92 4.07
C PRO A 67 -17.68 -7.18 2.75
N GLU A 68 -18.95 -6.91 2.44
CA GLU A 68 -19.38 -6.27 1.19
C GLU A 68 -18.87 -4.83 1.06
N ASP A 69 -18.81 -4.08 2.17
CA ASP A 69 -18.33 -2.71 2.19
C ASP A 69 -16.80 -2.61 2.04
N VAL A 70 -16.07 -3.59 2.58
CA VAL A 70 -14.60 -3.56 2.60
C VAL A 70 -13.97 -4.27 1.40
N ARG A 71 -14.70 -5.16 0.72
CA ARG A 71 -14.18 -5.94 -0.41
C ARG A 71 -13.66 -5.08 -1.58
N PRO A 72 -14.32 -3.98 -2.01
CA PRO A 72 -13.77 -3.11 -3.04
C PRO A 72 -12.42 -2.50 -2.65
N LEU A 73 -12.26 -2.13 -1.37
CA LEU A 73 -11.02 -1.58 -0.83
C LEU A 73 -9.88 -2.61 -0.82
N ILE A 74 -10.19 -3.85 -0.40
CA ILE A 74 -9.23 -4.97 -0.46
C ILE A 74 -8.78 -5.20 -1.91
N LEU A 75 -9.72 -5.22 -2.86
CA LEU A 75 -9.41 -5.43 -4.27
C LEU A 75 -8.53 -4.31 -4.84
N ALA A 76 -8.84 -3.05 -4.51
CA ALA A 76 -8.04 -1.90 -4.94
C ALA A 76 -6.59 -2.00 -4.44
N ASN A 77 -6.39 -2.33 -3.17
CA ASN A 77 -5.05 -2.53 -2.62
C ASN A 77 -4.34 -3.74 -3.22
N PHE A 78 -5.05 -4.84 -3.46
CA PHE A 78 -4.46 -6.01 -4.12
C PHE A 78 -3.91 -5.65 -5.51
N VAL A 79 -4.69 -4.90 -6.30
CA VAL A 79 -4.30 -4.46 -7.64
C VAL A 79 -3.12 -3.48 -7.56
N GLU A 80 -3.20 -2.46 -6.71
CA GLU A 80 -2.12 -1.51 -6.47
C GLU A 80 -0.82 -2.23 -6.12
N SER A 81 -0.88 -3.16 -5.16
CA SER A 81 0.32 -3.80 -4.65
C SER A 81 0.91 -4.81 -5.62
N THR A 82 0.07 -5.49 -6.40
CA THR A 82 0.51 -6.44 -7.43
C THR A 82 1.18 -5.72 -8.59
N ILE A 83 0.58 -4.63 -9.09
CA ILE A 83 1.17 -3.83 -10.16
C ILE A 83 2.46 -3.17 -9.67
N GLY A 84 2.46 -2.60 -8.46
CA GLY A 84 3.63 -2.03 -7.83
C GLY A 84 4.79 -3.04 -7.75
N PHE A 85 4.52 -4.25 -7.25
CA PHE A 85 5.49 -5.34 -7.19
C PHE A 85 6.12 -5.65 -8.55
N ILE A 86 5.28 -5.85 -9.58
CA ILE A 86 5.75 -6.20 -10.93
C ILE A 86 6.65 -5.08 -11.49
N VAL A 87 6.22 -3.83 -11.38
CA VAL A 87 6.95 -2.68 -11.90
C VAL A 87 8.30 -2.54 -11.20
N ILE A 88 8.34 -2.55 -9.87
CA ILE A 88 9.60 -2.34 -9.14
C ILE A 88 10.58 -3.50 -9.30
N LEU A 89 10.07 -4.74 -9.34
CA LEU A 89 10.90 -5.92 -9.57
C LEU A 89 11.50 -5.89 -10.97
N TYR A 90 10.69 -5.57 -11.99
CA TYR A 90 11.17 -5.44 -13.37
C TYR A 90 12.33 -4.43 -13.47
N HIS A 91 12.17 -3.24 -12.88
CA HIS A 91 13.23 -2.21 -12.94
C HIS A 91 14.49 -2.63 -12.17
N LYS A 92 14.35 -3.26 -10.99
CA LYS A 92 15.49 -3.76 -10.23
C LYS A 92 16.25 -4.85 -10.99
N LEU A 93 15.54 -5.77 -11.65
CA LEU A 93 16.16 -6.81 -12.49
C LEU A 93 16.89 -6.24 -13.71
N ASN A 94 16.52 -5.04 -14.16
CA ASN A 94 17.22 -4.28 -15.20
C ASN A 94 18.31 -3.32 -14.65
N GLY A 95 18.68 -3.47 -13.38
CA GLY A 95 19.81 -2.73 -12.78
C GLY A 95 19.46 -1.33 -12.26
N VAL A 96 18.18 -0.98 -12.13
CA VAL A 96 17.79 0.31 -11.55
C VAL A 96 17.90 0.28 -10.03
N GLY A 97 18.57 1.29 -9.47
CA GLY A 97 18.70 1.51 -8.04
C GLY A 97 19.68 0.55 -7.33
N ASN A 98 19.90 0.82 -6.05
CA ASN A 98 20.80 0.06 -5.19
C ASN A 98 20.07 -1.13 -4.51
N GLU A 99 20.70 -1.77 -3.52
CA GLU A 99 20.10 -2.90 -2.80
C GLU A 99 18.90 -2.53 -1.92
N TRP A 100 18.73 -1.25 -1.55
CA TRP A 100 17.57 -0.82 -0.77
C TRP A 100 16.25 -0.97 -1.52
N CYS A 101 16.28 -1.07 -2.86
CA CYS A 101 15.09 -1.35 -3.67
C CYS A 101 14.40 -2.68 -3.31
N TRP A 102 15.11 -3.64 -2.69
CA TRP A 102 14.50 -4.89 -2.23
C TRP A 102 13.48 -4.69 -1.11
N VAL A 103 13.58 -3.61 -0.33
CA VAL A 103 12.62 -3.29 0.74
C VAL A 103 11.22 -3.01 0.17
N PRO A 104 11.02 -2.03 -0.74
CA PRO A 104 9.70 -1.82 -1.34
C PRO A 104 9.24 -3.01 -2.19
N ILE A 105 10.13 -3.77 -2.84
CA ILE A 105 9.77 -5.02 -3.53
C ILE A 105 9.13 -6.02 -2.56
N ALA A 106 9.78 -6.27 -1.41
CA ALA A 106 9.27 -7.18 -0.40
C ALA A 106 7.95 -6.68 0.20
N LEU A 107 7.83 -5.38 0.48
CA LEU A 107 6.58 -4.79 0.99
C LEU A 107 5.42 -4.98 0.00
N TYR A 108 5.65 -4.67 -1.28
CA TYR A 108 4.64 -4.83 -2.31
C TYR A 108 4.19 -6.29 -2.47
N LEU A 109 5.14 -7.23 -2.47
CA LEU A 109 4.83 -8.66 -2.52
C LEU A 109 4.02 -9.12 -1.29
N LEU A 110 4.44 -8.72 -0.10
CA LEU A 110 3.77 -9.09 1.14
C LEU A 110 2.34 -8.55 1.19
N PHE A 111 2.12 -7.29 0.79
CA PHE A 111 0.78 -6.73 0.71
C PHE A 111 -0.07 -7.42 -0.35
N ALA A 112 0.47 -7.67 -1.56
CA ALA A 112 -0.25 -8.38 -2.61
C ALA A 112 -0.72 -9.76 -2.13
N LEU A 113 0.16 -10.54 -1.49
CA LEU A 113 -0.19 -11.85 -0.93
C LEU A 113 -1.21 -11.74 0.21
N ALA A 114 -1.07 -10.76 1.11
CA ALA A 114 -1.97 -10.58 2.23
C ALA A 114 -3.39 -10.15 1.79
N PHE A 115 -3.51 -9.26 0.80
CA PHE A 115 -4.79 -8.87 0.24
C PHE A 115 -5.40 -10.00 -0.61
N ALA A 116 -4.60 -10.72 -1.41
CA ALA A 116 -5.06 -11.92 -2.11
C ALA A 116 -5.66 -12.96 -1.15
N TYR A 117 -4.96 -13.25 -0.05
CA TYR A 117 -5.44 -14.15 0.99
C TYR A 117 -6.78 -13.67 1.59
N SER A 118 -6.92 -12.37 1.82
CA SER A 118 -8.16 -11.78 2.37
C SER A 118 -9.34 -11.84 1.38
N ILE A 119 -9.08 -11.80 0.07
CA ILE A 119 -10.10 -12.01 -0.97
C ILE A 119 -10.61 -13.46 -0.93
N LEU A 120 -9.70 -14.43 -0.77
CA LEU A 120 -10.01 -15.85 -0.84
C LEU A 120 -10.62 -16.40 0.46
N VAL A 121 -10.27 -15.84 1.62
CA VAL A 121 -10.62 -16.39 2.93
C VAL A 121 -11.64 -15.53 3.66
N LYS A 122 -12.90 -16.02 3.72
CA LYS A 122 -14.04 -15.33 4.35
C LYS A 122 -13.94 -15.19 5.89
N SER A 123 -13.06 -15.92 6.56
CA SER A 123 -12.83 -15.75 8.02
C SER A 123 -11.97 -14.53 8.38
N THR A 124 -11.44 -13.82 7.40
CA THR A 124 -10.63 -12.62 7.63
C THR A 124 -11.46 -11.36 7.94
N TYR A 125 -12.76 -11.40 7.66
CA TYR A 125 -13.71 -10.33 7.94
C TYR A 125 -14.22 -10.41 9.39
N GLU A 126 -14.59 -9.27 9.99
CA GLU A 126 -15.28 -9.31 11.29
C GLU A 126 -16.70 -9.83 11.11
N GLU A 127 -17.14 -10.76 11.96
CA GLU A 127 -18.55 -11.18 11.96
C GLU A 127 -19.44 -10.02 12.47
N PRO A 128 -20.61 -9.78 11.85
CA PRO A 128 -21.50 -8.66 12.22
C PRO A 128 -22.06 -8.70 13.66
N THR A 129 -21.77 -9.74 14.43
CA THR A 129 -22.50 -10.11 15.65
C THR A 129 -22.10 -9.35 16.93
N VAL A 130 -21.13 -8.43 16.90
CA VAL A 130 -20.64 -7.78 18.14
C VAL A 130 -20.98 -6.30 18.26
N ARG A 131 -21.24 -5.56 17.16
CA ARG A 131 -21.47 -4.10 17.22
C ARG A 131 -22.94 -3.65 17.32
N MET A 132 -23.91 -4.54 17.12
CA MET A 132 -25.34 -4.18 17.26
C MET A 132 -25.85 -4.13 18.71
N LYS A 133 -25.01 -4.36 19.72
CA LYS A 133 -25.44 -4.33 21.13
C LYS A 133 -25.33 -2.96 21.83
N HIS A 134 -24.89 -1.92 21.12
CA HIS A 134 -24.70 -0.58 21.72
C HIS A 134 -25.22 0.59 20.87
N ALA A 135 -26.24 0.36 20.04
CA ALA A 135 -27.00 1.43 19.39
C ALA A 135 -28.39 1.53 20.01
#